data_AF-A0A6I4UJY9-F1
#
_entry.id   AF-A0A6I4UJY9-F1
#
_cell.length_a   1.000
_cell.length_b   1.000
_cell.length_c   1.000
_cell.angle_alpha   90.00
_cell.angle_beta   90.00
_cell.angle_gamma   90.00
#
_symmetry.space_group_name_H-M   'P 1'
#
loop_
_entity.id
_entity.type
_entity.pdbx_description
1 polymer ?
#
loop_
_entity_poly.entity_id
_entity_poly.type
_entity_poly.pdbx_seq_one_letter_code
_entity_poly.pdbx_strand_id
1 'polypeptide(L)' 'MNLPFVMGVIGLIVSAVFAFNAWRELKRNVEGHSRNAAMIHVAMVSMFVPFCIYVVIAYAP' A
#
# COMPACT_ATOMS: atom_id res chain seq x y z
N MET A 1 -1.91 -22.48 -7.31
CA MET A 1 -2.22 -21.06 -7.02
C MET A 1 -1.81 -20.23 -8.23
N ASN A 2 -2.69 -19.36 -8.72
CA ASN A 2 -2.41 -18.50 -9.86
C ASN A 2 -1.34 -17.47 -9.46
N LEU A 3 -0.19 -17.44 -10.14
CA LEU A 3 0.95 -16.58 -9.76
C LEU A 3 0.55 -15.08 -9.71
N PRO A 4 -0.15 -14.53 -10.71
CA PRO A 4 -0.77 -13.20 -10.63
C PRO A 4 -1.60 -12.94 -9.37
N PHE A 5 -2.48 -13.87 -9.00
CA PHE A 5 -3.32 -13.75 -7.81
C PHE A 5 -2.48 -13.63 -6.53
N VAL A 6 -1.46 -14.49 -6.39
CA VAL A 6 -0.53 -14.46 -5.25
C VAL A 6 0.21 -13.12 -5.18
N MET A 7 0.71 -12.62 -6.31
CA MET A 7 1.39 -11.32 -6.36
C MET A 7 0.47 -10.15 -6.01
N GLY A 8 -0.79 -10.20 -6.44
CA GLY A 8 -1.81 -9.22 -6.05
C GLY A 8 -2.03 -9.20 -4.53
N VAL A 9 -2.17 -10.37 -3.90
CA VAL A 9 -2.33 -10.49 -2.43
C VAL A 9 -1.09 -9.99 -1.69
N ILE A 10 0.13 -10.36 -2.13
CA ILE A 10 1.37 -9.87 -1.51
C ILE A 10 1.46 -8.34 -1.64
N GLY A 11 1.13 -7.78 -2.80
CA GLY A 11 1.11 -6.34 -3.01
C GLY A 11 0.15 -5.62 -2.07
N LEU A 12 -1.02 -6.20 -1.78
CA LEU A 12 -1.97 -5.67 -0.78
C LEU A 12 -1.40 -5.72 0.64
N ILE A 13 -0.73 -6.80 1.03
CA ILE A 13 -0.10 -6.92 2.35
C ILE A 13 0.98 -5.84 2.52
N VAL A 14 1.86 -5.69 1.53
CA VAL A 14 2.91 -4.65 1.55
C VAL A 14 2.28 -3.26 1.64
N SER A 15 1.25 -2.99 0.83
CA SER A 15 0.51 -1.73 0.87
C SER A 15 -0.07 -1.43 2.26
N ALA A 16 -0.61 -2.44 2.95
CA ALA A 16 -1.14 -2.30 4.29
C ALA A 16 -0.06 -1.90 5.32
N VAL A 17 1.15 -2.48 5.23
CA VAL A 17 2.27 -2.14 6.11
C VAL A 17 2.72 -0.70 5.88
N PHE A 18 2.86 -0.27 4.62
CA PHE A 18 3.25 1.10 4.29
C PHE A 18 2.17 2.12 4.70
N ALA A 19 0.89 1.81 4.46
CA ALA A 19 -0.22 2.64 4.90
C ALA A 19 -0.21 2.83 6.42
N PHE A 20 0.01 1.75 7.17
CA PHE A 20 0.07 1.79 8.63
C PHE A 20 1.24 2.65 9.15
N ASN A 21 2.43 2.48 8.58
CA ASN A 21 3.59 3.27 8.97
C ASN A 21 3.42 4.75 8.61
N ALA A 22 2.89 5.05 7.42
CA ALA A 22 2.60 6.42 7.01
C ALA A 22 1.54 7.06 7.92
N TRP A 23 0.47 6.33 8.25
CA TRP A 23 -0.55 6.79 9.19
C TRP A 23 0.04 7.10 10.57
N ARG A 24 0.86 6.20 11.13
CA ARG A 24 1.52 6.42 12.43
C ARG A 24 2.40 7.66 12.42
N GLU A 25 3.13 7.89 11.34
CA GLU A 25 4.03 9.04 11.22
C GLU A 25 3.25 10.35 11.03
N LEU A 26 2.19 10.36 10.21
CA LEU A 26 1.32 11.53 10.08
C LEU A 26 0.61 11.85 11.40
N LYS A 27 0.21 10.83 12.17
CA LYS A 27 -0.43 11.00 13.47
C LYS A 27 0.51 11.60 14.53
N ARG A 28 1.83 11.40 14.41
CA ARG A 28 2.83 12.06 15.27
C ARG A 28 2.85 13.56 15.06
N ASN A 29 2.45 14.04 13.88
CA ASN A 29 2.34 15.45 13.51
C ASN A 29 3.63 16.27 13.81
N VAL A 30 4.78 15.62 13.70
CA VAL A 30 6.10 16.25 13.81
C VAL A 30 6.59 16.54 12.41
N GLU A 31 7.04 17.77 12.18
CA GLU A 31 7.61 18.13 10.89
C GLU A 31 8.99 17.52 10.72
N GLY A 32 9.25 16.95 9.54
CA GLY A 32 10.50 16.27 9.26
C GLY A 32 10.46 15.50 7.94
N HIS A 33 11.62 14.98 7.55
CA HIS A 33 11.77 14.17 6.33
C HIS A 33 10.83 12.95 6.34
N SER A 34 10.60 12.35 7.51
CA SER A 34 9.69 11.22 7.72
C SER A 34 8.23 11.57 7.42
N ARG A 35 7.76 12.77 7.80
CA ARG A 35 6.39 13.24 7.50
C ARG A 35 6.19 13.45 6.00
N ASN A 36 7.17 14.04 5.32
CA ASN A 36 7.13 14.18 3.85
C ASN A 36 7.14 12.80 3.16
N ALA A 37 8.00 11.89 3.63
CA ALA A 37 8.02 10.52 3.12
C ALA A 37 6.66 9.83 3.34
N ALA A 38 6.03 10.00 4.50
CA ALA A 38 4.72 9.43 4.80
C ALA A 38 3.63 9.92 3.83
N MET A 39 3.61 11.21 3.48
CA MET A 39 2.67 11.75 2.48
C MET A 39 2.85 11.08 1.11
N ILE A 40 4.08 10.90 0.66
CA ILE A 40 4.39 10.21 -0.61
C ILE A 40 3.95 8.75 -0.56
N HIS A 41 4.19 8.06 0.56
CA HIS A 41 3.77 6.66 0.72
C HIS A 41 2.25 6.52 0.70
N VAL A 42 1.49 7.44 1.29
CA VAL A 42 0.02 7.45 1.19
C VAL A 42 -0.42 7.59 -0.28
N ALA A 43 0.17 8.53 -1.01
CA ALA A 43 -0.13 8.70 -2.44
C ALA A 43 0.19 7.44 -3.25
N MET A 44 1.37 6.85 -3.04
CA MET A 44 1.80 5.61 -3.71
C MET A 44 0.86 4.44 -3.41
N VAL A 45 0.50 4.24 -2.14
CA VAL A 45 -0.44 3.19 -1.71
C VAL A 45 -1.81 3.40 -2.35
N SER A 46 -2.29 4.65 -2.43
CA SER A 46 -3.61 4.96 -3.01
C SER A 46 -3.71 4.62 -4.50
N MET A 47 -2.59 4.64 -5.23
CA MET A 47 -2.52 4.23 -6.64
C MET A 47 -2.27 2.73 -6.80
N PHE A 48 -1.47 2.13 -5.92
CA PHE A 48 -1.08 0.72 -6.04
C PHE A 48 -2.16 -0.26 -5.56
N VAL A 49 -2.89 0.09 -4.49
CA VAL A 49 -3.97 -0.75 -3.95
C VAL A 49 -5.05 -1.07 -4.99
N PRO A 50 -5.61 -0.09 -5.74
CA PRO A 50 -6.56 -0.39 -6.80
C PRO A 50 -6.03 -1.37 -7.85
N PHE A 51 -4.76 -1.25 -8.23
CA PHE A 51 -4.12 -2.16 -9.16
C PHE A 51 -4.00 -3.58 -8.60
N CYS A 52 -3.56 -3.73 -7.35
CA CYS A 52 -3.51 -5.03 -6.70
C CYS A 52 -4.89 -5.67 -6.54
N ILE A 53 -5.91 -4.88 -6.18
CA ILE A 53 -7.31 -5.34 -6.11
C ILE A 53 -7.77 -5.84 -7.49
N TYR A 54 -7.50 -5.08 -8.55
CA TYR A 54 -7.84 -5.47 -9.91
C TYR A 54 -7.21 -6.82 -10.28
N VAL A 55 -5.92 -7.01 -10.00
CA VAL A 55 -5.22 -8.28 -10.26
C VAL A 55 -5.84 -9.43 -9.47
N VAL A 56 -6.16 -9.23 -8.19
CA VAL A 56 -6.79 -10.27 -7.37
C VAL A 56 -8.16 -10.67 -7.94
N ILE A 57 -8.98 -9.71 -8.36
CA ILE A 57 -10.31 -9.97 -8.94
C ILE A 57 -10.19 -10.66 -10.30
N ALA A 58 -9.35 -10.14 -11.20
CA ALA A 58 -9.22 -10.63 -12.57
C ALA A 58 -8.62 -12.04 -12.66
N TYR A 59 -7.86 -12.45 -11.64
CA TYR A 59 -7.15 -13.74 -11.60
C TYR A 59 -7.62 -14.63 -10.43
N ALA A 60 -8.77 -14.32 -9.83
CA ALA A 60 -9.39 -15.15 -8.79
C ALA A 60 -9.69 -16.56 -9.36
N PRO A 61 -9.39 -17.63 -8.59
CA PRO A 61 -9.64 -19.01 -9.02
C PRO A 61 -11.12 -19.38 -9.02
#